data_AF-A0A2N5EH06-F1
#
_entry.id   AF-A0A2N5EH06-F1
#
_cell.length_a   1.000
_cell.length_b   1.000
_cell.length_c   1.000
_cell.angle_alpha   90.00
_cell.angle_beta   90.00
_cell.angle_gamma   90.00
#
_symmetry.space_group_name_H-M   'P 1'
#
loop_
_entity.id
_entity.type
_entity.pdbx_description
1 polymer ?
#
loop_
_entity_poly.entity_id
_entity_poly.type
_entity_poly.pdbx_seq_one_letter_code
_entity_poly.pdbx_strand_id
1 'polypeptide(L)'
;MNSDIIFSDATRLAELIRSREISPVEVMQAHLDRIEATNPQVNAIVTVAEGALNAAKAAEAAVMAGETLGPLHGVPFTVKDSIDTAGVMTQRGSPIFRHRLPDADATSVARLKKAGGILLAKTNLPEFSYWIESDNLLSGRTNNPWDLTRTPGGSSGGESAAIAAGMSPLGLGTDLAISVRGPAAQTGITSMKATHGSVPMTGIWPRAPRRFWHVGPMARSVRDIALAFSQLTGPDGQDAFSTQAAHPLPHTDRPLRIGWMVGPGFGPVAPDVAAVVKAAAGALEAQGLFVEPVGIPALERD
;
A
#
# COMPACT_ATOMS: atom_id res chain seq x y z
N MET A 1 21.62 4.45 -12.02
CA MET A 1 20.60 5.33 -12.61
C MET A 1 19.20 4.70 -12.55
N ASN A 2 18.85 3.69 -13.37
CA ASN A 2 17.49 3.12 -13.32
C ASN A 2 17.18 2.38 -11.99
N SER A 3 18.17 1.68 -11.42
CA SER A 3 18.07 1.05 -10.09
C SER A 3 17.77 2.05 -8.97
N ASP A 4 18.35 3.25 -9.04
CA ASP A 4 18.23 4.27 -8.01
C ASP A 4 16.80 4.85 -8.01
N ILE A 5 16.18 4.96 -9.18
CA ILE A 5 14.79 5.42 -9.33
C ILE A 5 13.81 4.38 -8.76
N ILE A 6 13.87 3.13 -9.24
CA ILE A 6 12.83 2.13 -8.90
C ILE A 6 12.85 1.72 -7.42
N PHE A 7 13.99 1.88 -6.74
CA PHE A 7 14.13 1.62 -5.30
C PHE A 7 14.08 2.88 -4.42
N SER A 8 14.12 4.09 -5.01
CA SER A 8 13.86 5.33 -4.27
C SER A 8 12.46 5.29 -3.66
N ASP A 9 12.30 5.90 -2.49
CA ASP A 9 10.99 6.06 -1.87
C ASP A 9 10.18 7.18 -2.55
N ALA A 10 8.86 7.13 -2.37
CA ALA A 10 7.91 7.99 -3.07
C ALA A 10 8.11 9.47 -2.73
N THR A 11 8.39 9.76 -1.46
CA THR A 11 8.66 11.10 -0.96
C THR A 11 9.89 11.71 -1.64
N ARG A 12 10.99 10.96 -1.73
CA ARG A 12 12.21 11.40 -2.41
C ARG A 12 11.98 11.62 -3.91
N LEU A 13 11.21 10.75 -4.56
CA LEU A 13 10.88 10.95 -5.98
C LEU A 13 10.13 12.27 -6.18
N ALA A 14 9.15 12.59 -5.34
CA ALA A 14 8.44 13.87 -5.39
C ALA A 14 9.36 15.09 -5.17
N GLU A 15 10.34 14.97 -4.26
CA GLU A 15 11.35 16.01 -4.03
C GLU A 15 12.20 16.25 -5.28
N LEU A 16 12.74 15.18 -5.87
CA LEU A 16 13.61 15.23 -7.06
C LEU A 16 12.86 15.76 -8.29
N ILE A 17 11.60 15.38 -8.46
CA ILE A 17 10.74 15.92 -9.52
C ILE A 17 10.53 17.42 -9.33
N ARG A 18 10.24 17.85 -8.11
CA ARG A 18 10.01 19.27 -7.78
C ARG A 18 11.25 20.12 -7.99
N SER A 19 12.43 19.61 -7.65
CA SER A 19 13.72 20.28 -7.87
C SER A 19 14.22 20.17 -9.31
N ARG A 20 13.49 19.47 -10.19
CA ARG A 20 13.85 19.22 -11.61
C ARG A 20 15.14 18.41 -11.76
N GLU A 21 15.53 17.66 -10.74
CA GLU A 21 16.67 16.74 -10.78
C GLU A 21 16.35 15.48 -11.61
N ILE A 22 15.08 15.05 -11.64
CA ILE A 22 14.57 13.97 -12.50
C ILE A 22 13.21 14.35 -13.07
N SER A 23 12.88 13.85 -14.25
CA SER A 23 11.56 14.02 -14.86
C SER A 23 10.55 13.00 -14.31
N PRO A 24 9.28 13.37 -14.08
CA PRO A 24 8.23 12.39 -13.77
C PRO A 24 8.02 11.40 -14.93
N VAL A 25 8.36 11.77 -16.18
CA VAL A 25 8.32 10.86 -17.33
C VAL A 25 9.40 9.79 -17.20
N GLU A 26 10.61 10.17 -16.80
CA GLU A 26 11.71 9.22 -16.54
C GLU A 26 11.35 8.26 -15.40
N VAL A 27 10.77 8.78 -14.31
CA VAL A 27 10.30 7.97 -13.18
C VAL A 27 9.21 6.98 -13.61
N MET A 28 8.21 7.44 -14.36
CA MET A 28 7.14 6.58 -14.84
C MET A 28 7.67 5.48 -15.78
N GLN A 29 8.55 5.83 -16.71
CA GLN A 29 9.15 4.87 -17.65
C GLN A 29 9.98 3.81 -16.91
N ALA A 30 10.79 4.22 -15.92
CA ALA A 30 11.58 3.31 -15.09
C ALA A 30 10.71 2.22 -14.41
N HIS A 31 9.56 2.60 -13.87
CA HIS A 31 8.64 1.64 -13.24
C HIS A 31 7.89 0.77 -14.26
N LEU A 32 7.52 1.31 -15.43
CA LEU A 32 6.92 0.51 -16.52
C LEU A 32 7.90 -0.54 -17.06
N ASP A 33 9.15 -0.17 -17.31
CA ASP A 33 10.21 -1.08 -17.73
C ASP A 33 10.43 -2.19 -16.68
N ARG A 34 10.36 -1.82 -15.39
CA ARG A 34 10.47 -2.78 -14.29
C ARG A 34 9.31 -3.77 -14.25
N ILE A 35 8.09 -3.30 -14.51
CA ILE A 35 6.89 -4.14 -14.64
C ILE A 35 7.09 -5.13 -15.79
N GLU A 36 7.47 -4.66 -16.97
CA GLU A 36 7.69 -5.52 -18.14
C GLU A 36 8.73 -6.61 -17.86
N ALA A 37 9.84 -6.25 -17.22
CA ALA A 37 10.93 -7.18 -16.93
C ALA A 37 10.60 -8.21 -15.83
N THR A 38 9.79 -7.85 -14.83
CA THR A 38 9.66 -8.64 -13.57
C THR A 38 8.29 -9.27 -13.40
N ASN A 39 7.24 -8.60 -13.85
CA ASN A 39 5.87 -9.07 -13.62
C ASN A 39 5.54 -10.42 -14.28
N PRO A 40 6.12 -10.84 -15.42
CA PRO A 40 5.84 -12.18 -15.97
C PRO A 40 6.13 -13.33 -15.01
N GLN A 41 7.08 -13.18 -14.08
CA GLN A 41 7.41 -14.20 -13.09
C GLN A 41 6.68 -14.00 -11.76
N VAL A 42 6.43 -12.74 -11.37
CA VAL A 42 5.82 -12.37 -10.08
C VAL A 42 4.30 -12.36 -10.14
N ASN A 43 3.71 -11.98 -11.27
CA ASN A 43 2.27 -11.86 -11.52
C ASN A 43 1.53 -11.02 -10.46
N ALA A 44 2.08 -9.84 -10.17
CA ALA A 44 1.55 -8.88 -9.19
C ALA A 44 0.67 -7.81 -9.83
N ILE A 45 0.99 -7.39 -11.05
CA ILE A 45 0.26 -6.37 -11.82
C ILE A 45 -0.72 -7.08 -12.77
N VAL A 46 -2.01 -6.73 -12.68
CA VAL A 46 -3.08 -7.34 -13.51
C VAL A 46 -3.62 -6.40 -14.59
N THR A 47 -3.39 -5.09 -14.46
CA THR A 47 -3.79 -4.09 -15.46
C THR A 47 -2.89 -2.88 -15.33
N VAL A 48 -2.17 -2.50 -16.39
CA VAL A 48 -1.44 -1.22 -16.45
C VAL A 48 -2.42 -0.12 -16.87
N ALA A 49 -2.34 1.06 -16.26
CA ALA A 49 -3.18 2.19 -16.66
C ALA A 49 -2.61 2.83 -17.94
N GLU A 50 -3.34 2.72 -19.05
CA GLU A 50 -2.89 3.21 -20.37
C GLU A 50 -2.50 4.70 -20.37
N GLY A 51 -3.13 5.51 -19.53
CA GLY A 51 -2.87 6.95 -19.41
C GLY A 51 -1.64 7.33 -18.58
N ALA A 52 -0.89 6.38 -17.99
CA ALA A 52 0.15 6.68 -17.01
C ALA A 52 1.28 7.58 -17.56
N LEU A 53 1.80 7.30 -18.76
CA LEU A 53 2.83 8.13 -19.40
C LEU A 53 2.31 9.51 -19.82
N ASN A 54 1.07 9.62 -20.27
CA ASN A 54 0.47 10.90 -20.63
C ASN A 54 0.26 11.77 -19.38
N ALA A 55 -0.15 11.17 -18.27
CA ALA A 55 -0.23 11.85 -16.97
C ALA A 55 1.15 12.31 -16.49
N ALA A 56 2.21 11.52 -16.72
CA ALA A 56 3.58 11.91 -16.39
C ALA A 56 4.06 13.12 -17.21
N LYS A 57 3.75 13.17 -18.51
CA LYS A 57 4.04 14.33 -19.37
C LYS A 57 3.28 15.59 -18.92
N ALA A 58 2.02 15.44 -18.53
CA ALA A 58 1.25 16.55 -17.97
C ALA A 58 1.83 17.04 -16.63
N ALA A 59 2.29 16.13 -15.78
CA ALA A 59 2.96 16.46 -14.53
C ALA A 59 4.29 17.19 -14.78
N GLU A 60 5.07 16.78 -15.78
CA GLU A 60 6.30 17.48 -16.20
C GLU A 60 6.01 18.89 -16.70
N ALA A 61 4.98 19.08 -17.54
CA ALA A 61 4.58 20.39 -18.02
C ALA A 61 4.24 21.34 -16.86
N ALA A 62 3.51 20.87 -15.84
CA ALA A 62 3.19 21.65 -14.64
C ALA A 62 4.45 22.03 -13.83
N VAL A 63 5.43 21.11 -13.72
CA VAL A 63 6.74 21.39 -13.08
C VAL A 63 7.49 22.50 -13.83
N MET A 64 7.50 22.44 -15.16
CA MET A 64 8.20 23.42 -16.00
C MET A 64 7.52 24.79 -15.99
N ALA A 65 6.18 24.80 -15.92
CA ALA A 65 5.37 26.01 -15.78
C ALA A 65 5.46 26.66 -14.38
N GLY A 66 6.04 25.98 -13.39
CA GLY A 66 6.17 26.49 -12.02
C GLY A 66 4.84 26.52 -11.27
N GLU A 67 3.93 25.59 -11.59
CA GLU A 67 2.64 25.49 -10.94
C GLU A 67 2.76 25.08 -9.46
N THR A 68 1.67 25.24 -8.70
CA THR A 68 1.62 24.73 -7.33
C THR A 68 1.47 23.21 -7.35
N LEU A 69 2.54 22.50 -7.00
CA LEU A 69 2.60 21.05 -7.10
C LEU A 69 2.18 20.37 -5.79
N GLY A 70 1.30 19.36 -5.88
CA GLY A 70 0.92 18.52 -4.75
C GLY A 70 2.09 17.75 -4.13
N PRO A 71 1.93 17.17 -2.93
CA PRO A 71 3.04 16.55 -2.21
C PRO A 71 3.52 15.22 -2.83
N LEU A 72 2.71 14.58 -3.68
CA LEU A 72 3.05 13.36 -4.44
C LEU A 72 3.18 13.65 -5.95
N HIS A 73 3.36 14.90 -6.35
CA HIS A 73 3.35 15.31 -7.76
C HIS A 73 4.29 14.49 -8.63
N GLY A 74 3.73 13.85 -9.67
CA GLY A 74 4.48 13.07 -10.65
C GLY A 74 4.90 11.68 -10.19
N VAL A 75 4.60 11.27 -8.95
CA VAL A 75 5.02 9.98 -8.41
C VAL A 75 4.03 8.87 -8.78
N PRO A 76 4.49 7.73 -9.32
CA PRO A 76 3.61 6.60 -9.61
C PRO A 76 3.09 5.94 -8.32
N PHE A 77 1.85 5.46 -8.36
CA PHE A 77 1.32 4.57 -7.34
C PHE A 77 0.45 3.47 -7.93
N THR A 78 0.41 2.33 -7.25
CA THR A 78 -0.39 1.16 -7.63
C THR A 78 -1.58 0.97 -6.69
N VAL A 79 -2.59 0.24 -7.16
CA VAL A 79 -3.85 0.09 -6.43
C VAL A 79 -4.36 -1.34 -6.54
N LYS A 80 -4.65 -1.99 -5.41
CA LYS A 80 -5.29 -3.30 -5.39
C LYS A 80 -6.56 -3.33 -6.21
N ASP A 81 -6.75 -4.37 -7.02
CA ASP A 81 -7.84 -4.46 -8.00
C ASP A 81 -9.25 -4.61 -7.39
N SER A 82 -9.36 -4.61 -6.06
CA SER A 82 -10.61 -4.44 -5.32
C SER A 82 -11.07 -2.99 -5.15
N ILE A 83 -10.19 -2.02 -5.47
CA ILE A 83 -10.41 -0.59 -5.29
C ILE A 83 -10.72 0.01 -6.67
N ASP A 84 -11.87 0.68 -6.79
CA ASP A 84 -12.34 1.23 -8.06
C ASP A 84 -11.44 2.39 -8.53
N THR A 85 -11.18 2.40 -9.84
CA THR A 85 -10.37 3.39 -10.54
C THR A 85 -11.10 3.78 -11.82
N ALA A 86 -11.43 5.05 -12.00
CA ALA A 86 -12.19 5.55 -13.15
C ALA A 86 -11.44 5.25 -14.45
N GLY A 87 -12.12 4.61 -15.40
CA GLY A 87 -11.57 4.32 -16.73
C GLY A 87 -10.42 3.30 -16.75
N VAL A 88 -10.16 2.58 -15.65
CA VAL A 88 -9.14 1.52 -15.58
C VAL A 88 -9.78 0.24 -15.09
N MET A 89 -9.57 -0.87 -15.81
CA MET A 89 -10.23 -2.15 -15.51
C MET A 89 -10.05 -2.52 -14.03
N THR A 90 -11.16 -2.83 -13.37
CA THR A 90 -11.21 -3.21 -11.95
C THR A 90 -12.03 -4.48 -11.80
N GLN A 91 -11.33 -5.62 -11.85
CA GLN A 91 -11.88 -6.94 -12.07
C GLN A 91 -11.96 -7.80 -10.79
N ARG A 92 -11.46 -7.27 -9.67
CA ARG A 92 -11.64 -7.81 -8.31
C ARG A 92 -11.18 -9.26 -8.16
N GLY A 93 -10.23 -9.69 -9.00
CA GLY A 93 -9.70 -11.05 -9.01
C GLY A 93 -10.77 -12.13 -9.25
N SER A 94 -11.85 -11.81 -9.99
CA SER A 94 -12.95 -12.75 -10.23
C SER A 94 -13.36 -12.77 -11.71
N PRO A 95 -13.59 -13.95 -12.31
CA PRO A 95 -14.18 -14.05 -13.64
C PRO A 95 -15.53 -13.33 -13.78
N ILE A 96 -16.27 -13.13 -12.67
CA ILE A 96 -17.57 -12.44 -12.64
C ILE A 96 -17.44 -10.96 -13.04
N PHE A 97 -16.31 -10.31 -12.73
CA PHE A 97 -16.07 -8.90 -13.04
C PHE A 97 -15.05 -8.72 -14.16
N ARG A 98 -14.83 -9.75 -15.00
CA ARG A 98 -13.95 -9.65 -16.16
C ARG A 98 -14.36 -8.46 -17.03
N HIS A 99 -13.38 -7.65 -17.45
CA HIS A 99 -13.58 -6.43 -18.24
C HIS A 99 -14.40 -5.32 -17.56
N ARG A 100 -14.67 -5.41 -16.26
CA ARG A 100 -15.39 -4.34 -15.54
C ARG A 100 -14.56 -3.06 -15.54
N LEU A 101 -15.19 -1.97 -15.99
CA LEU A 101 -14.62 -0.62 -16.00
C LEU A 101 -15.45 0.29 -15.09
N PRO A 102 -14.93 0.77 -13.95
CA PRO A 102 -15.63 1.76 -13.13
C PRO A 102 -15.65 3.15 -13.78
N ASP A 103 -16.73 3.89 -13.56
CA ASP A 103 -16.87 5.28 -14.01
C ASP A 103 -16.28 6.30 -13.01
N ALA A 104 -15.99 5.87 -11.79
CA ALA A 104 -15.51 6.72 -10.71
C ALA A 104 -14.35 6.08 -9.96
N ASP A 105 -13.45 6.94 -9.49
CA ASP A 105 -12.39 6.55 -8.56
C ASP A 105 -12.99 6.28 -7.17
N ALA A 106 -12.41 5.30 -6.45
CA ALA A 106 -12.58 5.22 -5.02
C ALA A 106 -12.03 6.48 -4.34
N THR A 107 -12.57 6.84 -3.17
CA THR A 107 -12.15 8.08 -2.47
C THR A 107 -10.65 8.12 -2.21
N SER A 108 -10.05 6.98 -1.84
CA SER A 108 -8.61 6.85 -1.61
C SER A 108 -7.78 7.13 -2.87
N VAL A 109 -8.21 6.62 -4.03
CA VAL A 109 -7.55 6.87 -5.33
C VAL A 109 -7.67 8.34 -5.72
N ALA A 110 -8.88 8.91 -5.63
CA ALA A 110 -9.12 10.30 -5.97
C ALA A 110 -8.26 11.25 -5.12
N ARG A 111 -8.07 10.94 -3.83
CA ARG A 111 -7.21 11.70 -2.92
C ARG A 111 -5.73 11.64 -3.30
N LEU A 112 -5.20 10.46 -3.64
CA LEU A 112 -3.81 10.34 -4.11
C LEU A 112 -3.59 11.05 -5.46
N LYS A 113 -4.54 10.95 -6.39
CA LYS A 113 -4.50 11.71 -7.65
C LYS A 113 -4.52 13.22 -7.40
N LYS A 114 -5.37 13.71 -6.49
CA LYS A 114 -5.42 15.13 -6.09
C LYS A 114 -4.10 15.60 -5.45
N ALA A 115 -3.40 14.72 -4.74
CA ALA A 115 -2.07 14.99 -4.20
C ALA A 115 -0.96 15.03 -5.28
N GLY A 116 -1.31 14.80 -6.55
CA GLY A 116 -0.41 14.81 -7.70
C GLY A 116 0.17 13.44 -8.07
N GLY A 117 -0.22 12.38 -7.36
CA GLY A 117 0.21 11.02 -7.68
C GLY A 117 -0.43 10.52 -8.98
N ILE A 118 0.29 9.66 -9.70
CA ILE A 118 -0.16 9.09 -10.97
C ILE A 118 -0.47 7.61 -10.79
N LEU A 119 -1.70 7.21 -11.12
CA LEU A 119 -2.09 5.79 -11.11
C LEU A 119 -1.30 5.05 -12.19
N LEU A 120 -0.45 4.12 -11.75
CA LEU A 120 0.39 3.30 -12.61
C LEU A 120 -0.33 2.03 -13.06
N ALA A 121 -0.88 1.27 -12.10
CA ALA A 121 -1.45 -0.04 -12.39
C ALA A 121 -2.34 -0.58 -11.27
N LYS A 122 -3.10 -1.64 -11.60
CA LYS A 122 -3.91 -2.45 -10.68
C LYS A 122 -3.17 -3.71 -10.27
N THR A 123 -3.27 -4.07 -8.99
CA THR A 123 -2.53 -5.21 -8.42
C THR A 123 -3.42 -6.38 -8.03
N ASN A 124 -2.85 -7.58 -8.11
CA ASN A 124 -3.53 -8.84 -7.94
C ASN A 124 -3.94 -9.12 -6.48
N LEU A 125 -4.97 -9.94 -6.32
CA LEU A 125 -5.62 -10.26 -5.05
C LEU A 125 -6.33 -11.61 -5.18
N PRO A 126 -6.66 -12.29 -4.07
CA PRO A 126 -7.62 -13.39 -4.14
C PRO A 126 -9.02 -12.88 -4.44
N GLU A 127 -9.84 -13.77 -4.99
CA GLU A 127 -11.24 -13.50 -5.27
C GLU A 127 -11.95 -12.95 -4.01
N PHE A 128 -12.68 -11.85 -4.19
CA PHE A 128 -13.38 -11.13 -3.11
C PHE A 128 -12.50 -10.66 -1.95
N SER A 129 -11.17 -10.63 -2.11
CA SER A 129 -10.23 -10.34 -1.03
C SER A 129 -10.34 -11.27 0.19
N TYR A 130 -10.93 -12.46 0.04
CA TYR A 130 -11.25 -13.39 1.13
C TYR A 130 -10.28 -14.56 1.27
N TRP A 131 -9.00 -14.32 1.01
CA TRP A 131 -7.97 -15.29 1.28
C TRP A 131 -6.66 -14.63 1.72
N ILE A 132 -5.81 -15.41 2.39
CA ILE A 132 -4.51 -14.97 2.90
C ILE A 132 -3.37 -15.20 1.90
N GLU A 133 -3.68 -15.65 0.70
CA GLU A 133 -2.76 -15.72 -0.44
C GLU A 133 -3.41 -15.06 -1.66
N SER A 134 -2.63 -14.31 -2.44
CA SER A 134 -3.10 -13.73 -3.69
C SER A 134 -3.09 -14.76 -4.83
N ASP A 135 -4.19 -15.50 -4.94
CA ASP A 135 -4.46 -16.44 -6.03
C ASP A 135 -5.94 -16.40 -6.42
N ASN A 136 -6.22 -16.48 -7.72
CA ASN A 136 -7.57 -16.45 -8.27
C ASN A 136 -7.66 -17.03 -9.69
N LEU A 137 -8.87 -17.38 -10.11
CA LEU A 137 -9.14 -18.00 -11.42
C LEU A 137 -9.07 -17.04 -12.62
N LEU A 138 -8.97 -15.73 -12.39
CA LEU A 138 -8.94 -14.73 -13.47
C LEU A 138 -7.51 -14.45 -13.96
N SER A 139 -6.62 -14.18 -13.02
CA SER A 139 -5.23 -13.72 -13.25
C SER A 139 -4.19 -14.70 -12.73
N GLY A 140 -4.58 -15.73 -11.98
CA GLY A 140 -3.67 -16.69 -11.37
C GLY A 140 -2.97 -16.17 -10.12
N ARG A 141 -2.04 -16.97 -9.61
CA ARG A 141 -1.28 -16.72 -8.38
C ARG A 141 -0.21 -15.64 -8.56
N THR A 142 -0.08 -14.77 -7.57
CA THR A 142 1.10 -13.91 -7.37
C THR A 142 2.16 -14.67 -6.58
N ASN A 143 3.42 -14.57 -7.01
CA ASN A 143 4.57 -15.16 -6.35
C ASN A 143 5.34 -14.13 -5.52
N ASN A 144 6.07 -14.58 -4.50
CA ASN A 144 6.91 -13.71 -3.68
C ASN A 144 8.20 -13.35 -4.43
N PRO A 145 8.59 -12.07 -4.55
CA PRO A 145 9.82 -11.68 -5.24
C PRO A 145 11.11 -12.16 -4.55
N TRP A 146 11.05 -12.55 -3.27
CA TRP A 146 12.19 -13.15 -2.56
C TRP A 146 12.37 -14.65 -2.85
N ASP A 147 11.29 -15.34 -3.19
CA ASP A 147 11.26 -16.76 -3.55
C ASP A 147 10.00 -17.04 -4.37
N LEU A 148 10.15 -17.26 -5.68
CA LEU A 148 9.03 -17.42 -6.61
C LEU A 148 8.17 -18.66 -6.34
N THR A 149 8.60 -19.57 -5.47
CA THR A 149 7.81 -20.74 -5.04
C THR A 149 6.84 -20.41 -3.89
N ARG A 150 7.01 -19.25 -3.24
CA ARG A 150 6.29 -18.82 -2.04
C ARG A 150 5.21 -17.80 -2.35
N THR A 151 4.26 -17.68 -1.43
CA THR A 151 3.24 -16.65 -1.46
C THR A 151 3.82 -15.30 -0.98
N PRO A 152 3.46 -14.16 -1.58
CA PRO A 152 3.67 -12.85 -1.00
C PRO A 152 2.62 -12.51 0.07
N GLY A 153 1.68 -13.43 0.34
CA GLY A 153 0.55 -13.21 1.21
C GLY A 153 -0.70 -12.77 0.49
N GLY A 154 -1.69 -12.40 1.30
CA GLY A 154 -2.97 -11.92 0.84
C GLY A 154 -3.74 -11.22 1.96
N SER A 155 -4.81 -10.51 1.62
CA SER A 155 -5.35 -10.40 0.25
C SER A 155 -4.70 -9.31 -0.60
N SER A 156 -3.77 -8.50 -0.08
CA SER A 156 -3.05 -7.47 -0.87
C SER A 156 -1.64 -7.94 -1.28
N GLY A 157 -1.49 -9.22 -1.60
CA GLY A 157 -0.22 -9.83 -1.99
C GLY A 157 0.37 -9.28 -3.28
N GLY A 158 -0.46 -8.98 -4.28
CA GLY A 158 -0.03 -8.32 -5.52
C GLY A 158 0.58 -6.95 -5.25
N GLU A 159 -0.10 -6.13 -4.43
CA GLU A 159 0.40 -4.82 -4.01
C GLU A 159 1.77 -4.93 -3.32
N SER A 160 1.88 -5.87 -2.38
CA SER A 160 3.09 -6.09 -1.61
C SER A 160 4.26 -6.56 -2.49
N ALA A 161 4.01 -7.53 -3.36
CA ALA A 161 5.01 -8.06 -4.29
C ALA A 161 5.45 -6.99 -5.30
N ALA A 162 4.53 -6.15 -5.80
CA ALA A 162 4.86 -5.06 -6.72
C ALA A 162 5.81 -4.04 -6.08
N ILE A 163 5.54 -3.63 -4.84
CA ILE A 163 6.38 -2.67 -4.13
C ILE A 163 7.75 -3.28 -3.76
N ALA A 164 7.77 -4.53 -3.26
CA ALA A 164 9.00 -5.22 -2.91
C ALA A 164 9.91 -5.45 -4.13
N ALA A 165 9.32 -5.74 -5.30
CA ALA A 165 10.05 -5.93 -6.55
C ALA A 165 10.49 -4.62 -7.22
N GLY A 166 10.15 -3.44 -6.68
CA GLY A 166 10.46 -2.14 -7.28
C GLY A 166 9.54 -1.73 -8.45
N MET A 167 8.45 -2.45 -8.69
CA MET A 167 7.48 -2.10 -9.74
C MET A 167 6.66 -0.86 -9.36
N SER A 168 6.59 -0.52 -8.09
CA SER A 168 5.92 0.69 -7.58
C SER A 168 6.62 1.20 -6.31
N PRO A 169 6.68 2.51 -6.06
CA PRO A 169 7.20 3.06 -4.80
C PRO A 169 6.14 3.12 -3.70
N LEU A 170 4.86 3.24 -4.06
CA LEU A 170 3.72 3.45 -3.17
C LEU A 170 2.49 2.70 -3.71
N GLY A 171 1.67 2.17 -2.82
CA GLY A 171 0.46 1.50 -3.22
C GLY A 171 -0.68 1.55 -2.21
N LEU A 172 -1.87 1.15 -2.66
CA LEU A 172 -3.06 1.02 -1.83
C LEU A 172 -3.54 -0.43 -1.77
N GLY A 173 -3.55 -0.98 -0.56
CA GLY A 173 -4.14 -2.28 -0.27
C GLY A 173 -5.40 -2.16 0.58
N THR A 174 -5.99 -3.30 0.92
CA THR A 174 -7.12 -3.36 1.86
C THR A 174 -6.89 -4.39 2.94
N ASP A 175 -7.36 -4.12 4.16
CA ASP A 175 -7.13 -4.94 5.36
C ASP A 175 -8.43 -5.16 6.14
N LEU A 176 -8.84 -6.43 6.21
CA LEU A 176 -9.89 -6.89 7.10
C LEU A 176 -9.30 -7.42 8.41
N ALA A 177 -8.40 -8.41 8.30
CA ALA A 177 -7.78 -9.08 9.44
C ALA A 177 -6.26 -8.94 9.45
N ILE A 178 -5.62 -9.11 8.29
CA ILE A 178 -4.17 -8.97 8.11
C ILE A 178 -3.78 -8.38 6.74
N SER A 179 -4.73 -8.10 5.85
CA SER A 179 -4.49 -8.14 4.41
C SER A 179 -3.59 -7.04 3.82
N VAL A 180 -3.14 -6.05 4.59
CA VAL A 180 -1.96 -5.22 4.21
C VAL A 180 -0.73 -5.51 5.06
N ARG A 181 -0.90 -5.88 6.33
CA ARG A 181 0.19 -6.13 7.29
C ARG A 181 0.88 -7.48 7.07
N GLY A 182 0.12 -8.53 6.83
CA GLY A 182 0.60 -9.89 6.54
C GLY A 182 1.48 -9.91 5.28
N PRO A 183 0.97 -9.46 4.12
CA PRO A 183 1.77 -9.38 2.90
C PRO A 183 3.03 -8.51 3.06
N ALA A 184 2.90 -7.36 3.74
CA ALA A 184 4.02 -6.47 3.98
C ALA A 184 5.14 -7.16 4.78
N ALA A 185 4.78 -7.89 5.85
CA ALA A 185 5.73 -8.69 6.60
C ALA A 185 6.39 -9.79 5.76
N GLN A 186 5.62 -10.47 4.90
CA GLN A 186 6.12 -11.57 4.06
C GLN A 186 6.99 -11.13 2.88
N THR A 187 6.92 -9.85 2.50
CA THR A 187 7.70 -9.28 1.40
C THR A 187 8.69 -8.21 1.85
N GLY A 188 8.82 -7.97 3.16
CA GLY A 188 9.81 -7.05 3.72
C GLY A 188 9.54 -5.57 3.43
N ILE A 189 8.27 -5.16 3.38
CA ILE A 189 7.88 -3.75 3.19
C ILE A 189 7.06 -3.23 4.37
N THR A 190 6.70 -1.95 4.35
CA THR A 190 5.88 -1.30 5.38
C THR A 190 4.43 -1.13 4.91
N SER A 191 3.49 -1.20 5.85
CA SER A 191 2.08 -0.90 5.59
C SER A 191 1.38 -0.41 6.84
N MET A 192 0.21 0.21 6.66
CA MET A 192 -0.58 0.71 7.78
C MET A 192 -2.05 0.33 7.63
N LYS A 193 -2.60 -0.34 8.65
CA LYS A 193 -4.04 -0.43 8.87
C LYS A 193 -4.43 0.62 9.91
N ALA A 194 -4.99 1.73 9.44
CA ALA A 194 -5.42 2.82 10.30
C ALA A 194 -6.56 2.40 11.26
N THR A 195 -6.91 3.31 12.16
CA THR A 195 -8.14 3.22 12.94
C THR A 195 -9.35 3.15 11.99
N HIS A 196 -10.35 2.34 12.36
CA HIS A 196 -11.55 2.21 11.55
C HIS A 196 -12.25 3.58 11.42
N GLY A 197 -12.67 3.92 10.21
CA GLY A 197 -13.28 5.23 9.91
C GLY A 197 -12.31 6.39 9.72
N SER A 198 -10.98 6.20 9.81
CA SER A 198 -10.03 7.26 9.46
C SER A 198 -9.94 7.51 7.95
N VAL A 199 -10.08 6.46 7.14
CA VAL A 199 -10.07 6.51 5.67
C VAL A 199 -11.38 5.91 5.14
N PRO A 200 -12.12 6.62 4.27
CA PRO A 200 -13.36 6.12 3.68
C PRO A 200 -13.17 4.87 2.82
N MET A 201 -14.16 3.97 2.86
CA MET A 201 -14.25 2.74 2.06
C MET A 201 -15.11 2.90 0.80
N THR A 202 -15.49 4.13 0.45
CA THR A 202 -16.24 4.46 -0.78
C THR A 202 -15.47 4.02 -2.03
N GLY A 203 -16.12 3.26 -2.90
CA GLY A 203 -15.50 2.69 -4.11
C GLY A 203 -14.66 1.42 -3.89
N ILE A 204 -14.78 0.76 -2.73
CA ILE A 204 -14.01 -0.46 -2.42
C ILE A 204 -14.94 -1.68 -2.30
N TRP A 205 -14.43 -2.83 -2.76
CA TRP A 205 -15.11 -4.14 -2.73
C TRP A 205 -14.28 -5.19 -1.96
N PRO A 206 -14.89 -6.18 -1.29
CA PRO A 206 -16.32 -6.34 -1.01
C PRO A 206 -16.87 -5.27 -0.06
N ARG A 207 -18.20 -5.09 -0.08
CA ARG A 207 -18.90 -4.13 0.81
C ARG A 207 -19.27 -4.71 2.18
N ALA A 208 -19.06 -5.99 2.40
CA ALA A 208 -19.27 -6.65 3.68
C ALA A 208 -18.01 -7.45 4.03
N PRO A 209 -17.67 -7.62 5.31
CA PRO A 209 -18.22 -6.91 6.48
C PRO A 209 -17.54 -5.53 6.67
N ARG A 210 -18.16 -4.46 6.16
CA ARG A 210 -17.60 -3.08 6.08
C ARG A 210 -17.05 -2.50 7.39
N ARG A 211 -17.61 -2.91 8.54
CA ARG A 211 -17.20 -2.43 9.88
C ARG A 211 -15.76 -2.84 10.26
N PHE A 212 -15.23 -3.88 9.64
CA PHE A 212 -13.89 -4.39 9.94
C PHE A 212 -12.91 -4.11 8.79
N TRP A 213 -13.39 -3.55 7.70
CA TRP A 213 -12.59 -3.34 6.50
C TRP A 213 -11.92 -1.98 6.50
N HIS A 214 -10.68 -1.94 6.06
CA HIS A 214 -9.86 -0.75 5.96
C HIS A 214 -9.19 -0.71 4.58
N VAL A 215 -8.87 0.50 4.13
CA VAL A 215 -7.92 0.75 3.06
C VAL A 215 -6.67 1.36 3.68
N GLY A 216 -5.50 0.96 3.19
CA GLY A 216 -4.25 1.33 3.81
C GLY A 216 -3.13 1.51 2.79
N PRO A 217 -2.23 2.49 3.00
CA PRO A 217 -1.04 2.63 2.19
C PRO A 217 -0.04 1.49 2.47
N MET A 218 0.72 1.15 1.44
CA MET A 218 1.83 0.19 1.47
C MET A 218 3.02 0.84 0.75
N ALA A 219 4.23 0.72 1.29
CA ALA A 219 5.44 1.35 0.74
C ALA A 219 6.71 0.72 1.33
N ARG A 220 7.89 1.08 0.80
CA ARG A 220 9.18 0.64 1.37
C ARG A 220 9.65 1.49 2.55
N SER A 221 9.05 2.66 2.79
CA SER A 221 9.48 3.59 3.84
C SER A 221 8.33 4.05 4.73
N VAL A 222 8.62 4.26 6.02
CA VAL A 222 7.65 4.81 6.98
C VAL A 222 7.24 6.24 6.60
N ARG A 223 8.14 7.03 5.98
CA ARG A 223 7.81 8.40 5.54
C ARG A 223 6.78 8.42 4.40
N ASP A 224 6.82 7.44 3.49
CA ASP A 224 5.80 7.31 2.44
C ASP A 224 4.46 6.89 3.02
N ILE A 225 4.45 5.99 4.00
CA ILE A 225 3.24 5.61 4.72
C ILE A 225 2.63 6.84 5.41
N ALA A 226 3.44 7.62 6.12
CA ALA A 226 3.01 8.86 6.77
C ALA A 226 2.44 9.88 5.78
N LEU A 227 3.16 10.11 4.67
CA LEU A 227 2.74 11.04 3.64
C LEU A 227 1.43 10.58 2.99
N ALA A 228 1.35 9.34 2.51
CA ALA A 228 0.14 8.82 1.89
C ALA A 228 -1.04 8.82 2.86
N PHE A 229 -0.84 8.39 4.11
CA PHE A 229 -1.89 8.42 5.12
C PHE A 229 -2.45 9.83 5.34
N SER A 230 -1.59 10.85 5.41
CA SER A 230 -2.03 12.25 5.56
C SER A 230 -2.98 12.71 4.43
N GLN A 231 -2.80 12.18 3.22
CA GLN A 231 -3.66 12.49 2.07
C GLN A 231 -4.94 11.66 2.07
N LEU A 232 -4.93 10.49 2.70
CA LEU A 232 -6.05 9.55 2.70
C LEU A 232 -7.09 9.84 3.79
N THR A 233 -6.72 10.49 4.89
CA THR A 233 -7.63 10.65 6.05
C THR A 233 -8.78 11.65 5.83
N GLY A 234 -9.87 11.46 6.58
CA GLY A 234 -10.97 12.41 6.70
C GLY A 234 -12.28 11.95 6.04
N PRO A 235 -13.44 12.49 6.45
CA PRO A 235 -14.74 12.13 5.90
C PRO A 235 -14.85 12.46 4.41
N ASP A 236 -15.67 11.69 3.68
CA ASP A 236 -16.00 11.97 2.27
C ASP A 236 -17.48 12.27 2.03
N GLY A 237 -18.28 12.26 3.11
CA GLY A 237 -19.73 12.48 3.04
C GLY A 237 -20.54 11.30 2.50
N GLN A 238 -19.89 10.20 2.11
CA GLN A 238 -20.52 9.03 1.49
C GLN A 238 -20.40 7.78 2.37
N ASP A 239 -19.25 7.57 3.01
CA ASP A 239 -19.05 6.49 3.96
C ASP A 239 -19.46 6.91 5.38
N ALA A 240 -20.59 6.40 5.86
CA ALA A 240 -21.11 6.69 7.19
C ALA A 240 -20.19 6.25 8.34
N PHE A 241 -19.24 5.33 8.10
CA PHE A 241 -18.23 4.97 9.10
C PHE A 241 -17.06 5.95 9.15
N SER A 242 -16.85 6.74 8.09
CA SER A 242 -15.74 7.67 8.00
C SER A 242 -16.07 9.00 8.67
N THR A 243 -16.05 9.02 10.00
CA THR A 243 -16.43 10.18 10.81
C THR A 243 -15.26 10.93 11.42
N GLN A 244 -14.06 10.34 11.41
CA GLN A 244 -12.88 10.96 12.00
C GLN A 244 -12.38 12.09 11.10
N ALA A 245 -12.18 13.26 11.69
CA ALA A 245 -11.57 14.37 10.97
C ALA A 245 -10.14 14.00 10.55
N ALA A 246 -9.68 14.59 9.45
CA ALA A 246 -8.27 14.53 9.09
C ALA A 246 -7.48 15.23 10.20
N HIS A 247 -6.65 14.48 10.91
CA HIS A 247 -5.74 15.03 11.91
C HIS A 247 -4.31 14.90 11.39
N PRO A 248 -3.47 15.95 11.54
CA PRO A 248 -2.05 15.77 11.39
C PRO A 248 -1.58 14.64 12.31
N LEU A 249 -0.55 13.89 11.91
CA LEU A 249 0.04 12.87 12.77
C LEU A 249 0.29 13.48 14.17
N PRO A 250 -0.25 12.88 15.24
CA PRO A 250 -0.18 13.49 16.54
C PRO A 250 1.28 13.62 16.98
N HIS A 251 1.76 14.85 17.09
CA HIS A 251 2.95 15.14 17.88
C HIS A 251 2.54 15.04 19.35
N THR A 252 3.19 14.16 20.08
CA THR A 252 2.97 13.98 21.52
C THR A 252 4.29 14.16 22.25
N ASP A 253 4.29 15.06 23.23
CA ASP A 253 5.42 15.22 24.16
C ASP A 253 5.43 14.12 25.25
N ARG A 254 4.40 13.27 25.28
CA ARG A 254 4.34 12.15 26.22
C ARG A 254 5.41 11.12 25.85
N PRO A 255 6.23 10.66 26.82
CA PRO A 255 7.18 9.59 26.60
C PRO A 255 6.48 8.34 26.02
N LEU A 256 7.04 7.79 24.94
CA LEU A 256 6.53 6.56 24.34
C LEU A 256 6.81 5.38 25.27
N ARG A 257 5.77 4.59 25.53
CA ARG A 257 5.84 3.30 26.24
C ARG A 257 5.49 2.20 25.27
N ILE A 258 6.34 1.19 25.17
CA ILE A 258 6.24 0.14 24.15
C ILE A 258 6.07 -1.21 24.85
N GLY A 259 4.90 -1.82 24.65
CA GLY A 259 4.68 -3.22 24.98
C GLY A 259 5.03 -4.12 23.80
N TRP A 260 5.75 -5.22 24.03
CA TRP A 260 6.02 -6.22 23.01
C TRP A 260 5.60 -7.63 23.47
N MET A 261 5.23 -8.49 22.52
CA MET A 261 4.81 -9.86 22.81
C MET A 261 5.22 -10.82 21.70
N VAL A 262 5.57 -12.04 22.08
CA VAL A 262 5.77 -13.22 21.19
C VAL A 262 5.00 -14.44 21.71
N GLY A 263 4.03 -14.20 22.60
CA GLY A 263 3.24 -15.24 23.25
C GLY A 263 2.17 -15.85 22.34
N PRO A 264 1.61 -17.01 22.73
CA PRO A 264 0.74 -17.83 21.87
C PRO A 264 -0.67 -17.28 21.68
N GLY A 265 -1.00 -16.08 22.18
CA GLY A 265 -2.38 -15.56 22.16
C GLY A 265 -3.01 -15.44 20.76
N PHE A 266 -2.20 -15.46 19.70
CA PHE A 266 -2.66 -15.51 18.30
C PHE A 266 -2.25 -16.80 17.57
N GLY A 267 -1.84 -17.83 18.32
CA GLY A 267 -1.29 -19.09 17.80
C GLY A 267 0.22 -19.21 17.95
N PRO A 268 0.80 -20.33 17.48
CA PRO A 268 2.23 -20.59 17.58
C PRO A 268 3.05 -19.59 16.76
N VAL A 269 4.15 -19.12 17.35
CA VAL A 269 5.11 -18.20 16.71
C VAL A 269 6.39 -18.98 16.41
N ALA A 270 6.90 -18.86 15.18
CA ALA A 270 8.16 -19.50 14.80
C ALA A 270 9.33 -18.92 15.62
N PRO A 271 10.31 -19.74 16.06
CA PRO A 271 11.40 -19.27 16.92
C PRO A 271 12.24 -18.13 16.34
N ASP A 272 12.45 -18.13 15.02
CA ASP A 272 13.16 -17.09 14.28
C ASP A 272 12.39 -15.76 14.27
N VAL A 273 11.08 -15.80 14.04
CA VAL A 273 10.20 -14.61 14.13
C VAL A 273 10.21 -14.05 15.55
N ALA A 274 10.11 -14.91 16.58
CA ALA A 274 10.18 -14.48 17.97
C ALA A 274 11.52 -13.81 18.30
N ALA A 275 12.62 -14.34 17.77
CA ALA A 275 13.95 -13.75 17.93
C ALA A 275 14.05 -12.36 17.28
N VAL A 276 13.49 -12.17 16.08
CA VAL A 276 13.45 -10.87 15.39
C VAL A 276 12.65 -9.84 16.17
N VAL A 277 11.47 -10.20 16.68
CA VAL A 277 10.64 -9.29 17.50
C VAL A 277 11.38 -8.89 18.78
N LYS A 278 12.02 -9.85 19.46
CA LYS A 278 12.81 -9.57 20.67
C LYS A 278 14.01 -8.67 20.38
N ALA A 279 14.69 -8.87 19.25
CA ALA A 279 15.79 -8.01 18.82
C ALA A 279 15.31 -6.58 18.52
N ALA A 280 14.15 -6.42 17.88
CA ALA A 280 13.54 -5.11 17.64
C ALA A 280 13.17 -4.39 18.96
N ALA A 281 12.63 -5.12 19.94
CA ALA A 281 12.35 -4.57 21.27
C ALA A 281 13.63 -4.08 21.97
N GLY A 282 14.71 -4.88 21.94
CA GLY A 282 16.00 -4.49 22.50
C GLY A 282 16.63 -3.28 21.78
N ALA A 283 16.45 -3.17 20.46
CA ALA A 283 16.92 -2.01 19.71
C ALA A 283 16.19 -0.72 20.11
N LEU A 284 14.88 -0.79 20.40
CA LEU A 284 14.09 0.34 20.89
C LEU A 284 14.50 0.74 22.31
N GLU A 285 14.74 -0.25 23.18
CA GLU A 285 15.24 -0.02 24.55
C GLU A 285 16.61 0.66 24.54
N ALA A 286 17.51 0.25 23.64
CA ALA A 286 18.83 0.86 23.47
C ALA A 286 18.78 2.33 23.00
N GLN A 287 17.65 2.80 22.44
CA GLN A 287 17.39 4.20 22.13
C GLN A 287 16.85 5.01 23.32
N GLY A 288 16.78 4.40 24.51
CA GLY A 288 16.27 5.03 25.74
C GLY A 288 14.75 5.05 25.85
N LEU A 289 14.04 4.28 25.02
CA LEU A 289 12.59 4.14 25.11
C LEU A 289 12.22 3.16 26.22
N PHE A 290 11.08 3.40 26.86
CA PHE A 290 10.53 2.44 27.83
C PHE A 290 9.91 1.26 27.10
N VAL A 291 10.49 0.07 27.24
CA VAL A 291 10.07 -1.16 26.55
C VAL A 291 9.84 -2.28 27.57
N GLU A 292 8.69 -2.93 27.54
CA GLU A 292 8.36 -4.03 28.45
C GLU A 292 7.67 -5.20 27.73
N PRO A 293 7.95 -6.47 28.10
CA PRO A 293 7.16 -7.59 27.62
C PRO A 293 5.74 -7.51 28.21
N VAL A 294 4.73 -7.77 27.38
CA VAL A 294 3.31 -7.72 27.79
C VAL A 294 2.57 -8.99 27.38
N GLY A 295 1.49 -9.29 28.11
CA GLY A 295 0.49 -10.30 27.76
C GLY A 295 -0.84 -9.65 27.39
N ILE A 296 -1.72 -10.40 26.73
CA ILE A 296 -3.10 -9.98 26.47
C ILE A 296 -4.00 -11.01 27.15
N PRO A 297 -4.44 -10.77 28.40
CA PRO A 297 -5.18 -11.76 29.18
C PRO A 297 -6.45 -12.28 28.50
N ALA A 298 -7.06 -11.48 27.61
CA ALA A 298 -8.24 -11.89 26.84
C ALA A 298 -7.94 -12.93 25.75
N LEU A 299 -6.68 -13.08 25.34
CA LEU A 299 -6.21 -14.05 24.33
C LEU A 299 -5.52 -15.27 24.94
N GLU A 300 -5.38 -15.29 26.26
CA GLU A 300 -4.74 -16.35 27.04
C GLU A 300 -5.79 -17.22 27.76
N ARG A 301 -7.08 -16.94 27.53
CA ARG A 301 -8.21 -17.71 28.06
C ARG A 301 -8.75 -18.59 26.95
N ASP A 302 -8.72 -19.89 27.19
CA ASP A 302 -9.30 -20.93 26.33
C ASP A 302 -10.81 -20.74 26.10
#